data_AF-A0A2T6BJN5-F1
#
_entry.id   AF-A0A2T6BJN5-F1
#
_cell.length_a   1.000
_cell.length_b   1.000
_cell.length_c   1.000
_cell.angle_alpha   90.00
_cell.angle_beta   90.00
_cell.angle_gamma   90.00
#
_symmetry.space_group_name_H-M   'P 1'
#
loop_
_entity.id
_entity.type
_entity.pdbx_description
1 polymer ?
#
loop_
_entity_poly.entity_id
_entity_poly.type
_entity_poly.pdbx_seq_one_letter_code
_entity_poly.pdbx_strand_id
1 'polypeptide(L)'
;MLKDLKRSILRIGLFLLLPVLVFYGCHAKRALVDNPAYASEVFAPVFPAFEVLESRRWHRLGGEAWDCTYAIVAPPADMPEHPPAHARKDTPPWYLRWGDGAWQATPMADPPDGTRDAITGCMPYWSDEVAQRIEAAITREGSHVIIGPVGETVYVYSKPQRIAARIRFGD
;
A
#
# COMPACT_ATOMS: atom_id res chain seq x y z
N MET A 1 0.63 -32.08 47.20
CA MET A 1 1.72 -31.09 47.08
C MET A 1 2.40 -31.09 45.70
N LEU A 2 3.18 -32.10 45.30
CA LEU A 2 3.89 -32.09 44.00
C LEU A 2 2.93 -32.09 42.78
N LYS A 3 1.80 -32.82 42.88
CA LYS A 3 0.76 -32.85 41.83
C LYS A 3 0.05 -31.49 41.67
N ASP A 4 -0.16 -30.77 42.78
CA ASP A 4 -0.83 -29.48 42.79
C ASP A 4 0.07 -28.39 42.21
N LEU A 5 1.38 -28.43 42.54
CA LEU A 5 2.37 -27.52 41.96
C LEU A 5 2.47 -27.67 40.43
N LYS A 6 2.49 -28.90 39.91
CA LYS A 6 2.52 -29.15 38.45
C LYS A 6 1.28 -28.59 37.74
N ARG A 7 0.08 -28.71 38.33
CA ARG A 7 -1.15 -28.14 37.77
C ARG A 7 -1.13 -26.61 37.76
N SER A 8 -0.61 -25.98 38.82
CA SER A 8 -0.50 -24.52 38.90
C SER A 8 0.48 -23.97 37.87
N ILE A 9 1.66 -24.59 37.71
CA ILE A 9 2.65 -24.18 36.70
C ILE A 9 2.08 -24.28 35.28
N LEU A 10 1.36 -25.37 34.97
CA LEU A 10 0.73 -25.53 33.67
C LEU A 10 -0.33 -24.46 33.38
N ARG A 11 -1.17 -24.14 34.38
CA ARG A 11 -2.21 -23.11 34.24
C ARG A 11 -1.61 -21.72 34.05
N ILE A 12 -0.57 -21.38 34.81
CA ILE A 12 0.14 -20.10 34.67
C ILE A 12 0.82 -20.02 33.29
N GLY A 13 1.51 -21.08 32.87
CA GLY A 13 2.13 -21.15 31.55
C GLY A 13 1.12 -20.96 30.42
N LEU A 14 -0.04 -21.62 30.49
CA LEU A 14 -1.11 -21.46 29.51
C LEU A 14 -1.68 -20.03 29.52
N PHE A 15 -1.90 -19.44 30.70
CA PHE A 15 -2.38 -18.07 30.84
C PHE A 15 -1.42 -17.03 30.25
N LEU A 16 -0.12 -17.28 30.28
CA LEU A 16 0.89 -16.38 29.70
C LEU A 16 1.12 -16.62 28.20
N LEU A 17 0.96 -17.85 27.72
CA LEU A 17 1.11 -18.19 26.30
C LEU A 17 -0.09 -17.76 25.45
N LEU A 18 -1.31 -17.85 25.99
CA LEU A 18 -2.53 -17.54 25.23
C LEU A 18 -2.54 -16.09 24.68
N PRO A 19 -2.24 -15.03 25.47
CA PRO A 19 -2.21 -13.65 24.99
C PRO A 19 -1.15 -13.44 23.91
N VAL A 20 0.02 -14.08 24.08
CA VAL A 20 1.12 -14.03 23.11
C VAL A 20 0.68 -14.63 21.78
N LEU A 21 0.09 -15.83 21.79
CA LEU A 21 -0.41 -16.49 20.58
C LEU A 21 -1.54 -15.69 19.90
N VAL A 22 -2.46 -15.12 20.67
CA VAL A 22 -3.53 -14.27 20.14
C VAL A 22 -2.94 -12.99 19.50
N PHE A 23 -1.98 -12.35 20.16
CA PHE A 23 -1.32 -11.15 19.65
C PHE A 23 -0.59 -11.43 18.32
N TYR A 24 0.27 -12.45 18.30
CA TYR A 24 0.99 -12.85 17.07
C TYR A 24 0.04 -13.35 15.98
N GLY A 25 -1.00 -14.11 16.32
CA GLY A 25 -2.01 -14.59 15.38
C GLY A 25 -2.79 -13.45 14.72
N CYS A 26 -3.19 -12.43 15.48
CA CYS A 26 -3.84 -11.24 14.94
C CYS A 26 -2.91 -10.43 14.01
N HIS A 27 -1.64 -10.29 14.38
CA HIS A 27 -0.65 -9.63 13.52
C HIS A 27 -0.40 -10.39 12.21
N ALA A 28 -0.21 -11.71 12.30
CA ALA A 28 -0.03 -12.55 11.13
C ALA A 28 -1.26 -12.52 10.21
N LYS A 29 -2.47 -12.58 10.78
CA LYS A 29 -3.71 -12.48 10.00
C LYS A 29 -3.82 -11.14 9.26
N ARG A 30 -3.52 -10.00 9.91
CA ARG A 30 -3.54 -8.68 9.25
C ARG A 30 -2.52 -8.61 8.12
N ALA A 31 -1.29 -9.08 8.37
CA ALA A 31 -0.23 -9.08 7.38
C ALA A 31 -0.53 -9.98 6.17
N LEU A 32 -1.19 -11.12 6.39
CA LEU A 32 -1.45 -12.12 5.35
C LEU A 32 -2.79 -11.94 4.62
N VAL A 33 -3.80 -11.38 5.29
CA VAL A 33 -5.18 -11.32 4.76
C VAL A 33 -5.57 -9.91 4.37
N ASP A 34 -5.36 -8.91 5.25
CA ASP A 34 -5.87 -7.56 5.01
C ASP A 34 -5.02 -6.79 4.01
N ASN A 35 -3.71 -7.05 3.98
CA ASN A 35 -2.77 -6.42 3.05
C ASN A 35 -3.08 -6.76 1.58
N PRO A 36 -3.07 -8.03 1.12
CA PRO A 36 -3.35 -8.34 -0.29
C PRO A 36 -4.79 -8.01 -0.71
N ALA A 37 -5.75 -8.07 0.23
CA ALA A 37 -7.13 -7.70 -0.03
C ALA A 37 -7.25 -6.20 -0.39
N TYR A 38 -6.44 -5.34 0.21
CA TYR A 38 -6.49 -3.92 -0.07
C TYR A 38 -5.98 -3.56 -1.47
N ALA A 39 -4.85 -4.15 -1.91
CA ALA A 39 -4.43 -4.01 -3.30
C ALA A 39 -5.49 -4.50 -4.28
N SER A 40 -6.18 -5.60 -3.94
CA SER A 40 -7.27 -6.11 -4.77
C SER A 40 -8.46 -5.15 -4.85
N GLU A 41 -8.85 -4.54 -3.73
CA GLU A 41 -9.91 -3.52 -3.69
C GLU A 41 -9.61 -2.31 -4.59
N VAL A 42 -8.33 -1.90 -4.63
CA VAL A 42 -7.86 -0.75 -5.43
C VAL A 42 -7.71 -1.09 -6.91
N PHE A 43 -7.12 -2.25 -7.23
CA PHE A 43 -6.64 -2.55 -8.58
C PHE A 43 -7.46 -3.58 -9.37
N ALA A 44 -8.29 -4.42 -8.75
CA ALA A 44 -9.15 -5.35 -9.48
C ALA A 44 -10.11 -4.68 -10.48
N PRO A 45 -10.61 -3.45 -10.25
CA PRO A 45 -11.37 -2.74 -11.28
C PRO A 45 -10.50 -2.35 -12.49
N VAL A 46 -9.21 -2.07 -12.27
CA VAL A 46 -8.31 -1.43 -13.24
C VAL A 46 -7.59 -2.48 -14.10
N PHE A 47 -7.14 -3.56 -13.48
CA PHE A 47 -6.38 -4.62 -14.12
C PHE A 47 -7.09 -5.97 -13.99
N PRO A 48 -7.20 -6.75 -15.07
CA PRO A 48 -7.82 -8.08 -15.03
C PRO A 48 -7.02 -9.08 -14.19
N ALA A 49 -5.70 -8.87 -14.09
CA ALA A 49 -4.78 -9.62 -13.24
C ALA A 49 -3.61 -8.74 -12.84
N PHE A 50 -3.04 -8.96 -11.66
CA PHE A 50 -1.86 -8.25 -11.17
C PHE A 50 -1.21 -9.07 -10.03
N GLU A 51 0.09 -8.86 -9.83
CA GLU A 51 0.84 -9.37 -8.69
C GLU A 51 0.84 -8.32 -7.59
N VAL A 52 0.48 -8.67 -6.35
CA VAL A 52 0.64 -7.75 -5.22
C VAL A 52 2.10 -7.73 -4.82
N LEU A 53 2.76 -6.59 -5.03
CA LEU A 53 4.14 -6.40 -4.58
C LEU A 53 4.12 -6.10 -3.08
N GLU A 54 3.39 -5.04 -2.71
CA GLU A 54 3.25 -4.62 -1.33
C GLU A 54 1.93 -3.91 -1.10
N SER A 55 1.33 -4.09 0.07
CA SER A 55 0.11 -3.38 0.41
C SER A 55 -0.09 -3.27 1.91
N ARG A 56 -0.71 -2.17 2.31
CA ARG A 56 -1.03 -1.85 3.69
C ARG A 56 -2.28 -0.99 3.70
N ARG A 57 -3.32 -1.48 4.38
CA ARG A 57 -4.55 -0.72 4.66
C ARG A 57 -4.47 -0.17 6.08
N TRP A 58 -4.45 1.16 6.23
CA TRP A 58 -4.42 1.89 7.51
C TRP A 58 -3.10 1.81 8.30
N HIS A 59 -2.95 2.74 9.25
CA HIS A 59 -1.93 2.69 10.28
C HIS A 59 -2.09 1.44 11.16
N ARG A 60 -0.99 0.99 11.78
CA ARG A 60 -1.09 -0.07 12.81
C ARG A 60 -1.93 0.47 13.96
N LEU A 61 -2.82 -0.34 14.55
CA LEU A 61 -3.60 0.08 15.72
C LEU A 61 -2.66 0.63 16.81
N GLY A 62 -2.79 1.91 17.17
CA GLY A 62 -1.90 2.61 18.11
C GLY A 62 -0.64 3.24 17.48
N GLY A 63 -0.55 3.29 16.14
CA GLY A 63 0.45 4.05 15.39
C GLY A 63 0.21 5.56 15.47
N GLU A 64 1.17 6.33 14.97
CA GLU A 64 1.02 7.79 14.86
C GLU A 64 -0.11 8.15 13.90
N ALA A 65 -0.75 9.30 14.13
CA ALA A 65 -1.82 9.83 13.28
C ALA A 65 -1.39 10.22 11.85
N TRP A 66 -0.12 9.95 11.51
CA TRP A 66 0.52 10.27 10.23
C TRP A 66 1.25 9.03 9.70
N ASP A 67 0.50 8.00 9.30
CA ASP A 67 1.08 6.76 8.74
C ASP A 67 0.74 6.62 7.26
N CYS A 68 1.22 5.53 6.67
CA CYS A 68 1.12 5.22 5.27
C CYS A 68 0.07 4.14 4.97
N THR A 69 -0.85 4.48 4.07
CA THR A 69 -1.75 3.55 3.40
C THR A 69 -1.31 3.40 1.95
N TYR A 70 -0.98 2.18 1.52
CA TYR A 70 -0.52 1.94 0.16
C TYR A 70 -1.01 0.63 -0.45
N ALA A 71 -1.12 0.63 -1.76
CA ALA A 71 -1.31 -0.56 -2.58
C ALA A 71 -0.35 -0.43 -3.77
N ILE A 72 0.54 -1.40 -3.91
CA ILE A 72 1.59 -1.44 -4.93
C ILE A 72 1.54 -2.80 -5.60
N VAL A 73 1.35 -2.80 -6.91
CA VAL A 73 1.17 -4.01 -7.71
C VAL A 73 2.09 -4.01 -8.92
N ALA A 74 2.39 -5.20 -9.42
CA ALA A 74 2.94 -5.42 -10.74
C ALA A 74 1.77 -5.73 -11.69
N PRO A 75 1.39 -4.80 -12.60
CA PRO A 75 0.38 -5.05 -13.62
C PRO A 75 0.86 -6.12 -14.62
N PRO A 76 -0.03 -6.61 -15.50
CA PRO A 76 0.35 -7.60 -16.50
C PRO A 76 1.30 -6.98 -17.53
N ALA A 77 2.15 -7.81 -18.14
CA ALA A 77 3.22 -7.33 -19.03
C ALA A 77 2.70 -6.63 -20.30
N ASP A 78 1.47 -6.91 -20.70
CA ASP A 78 0.77 -6.35 -21.86
C ASP A 78 -0.07 -5.11 -21.52
N MET A 79 0.20 -4.44 -20.38
CA MET A 79 -0.49 -3.21 -19.98
C MET A 79 -0.38 -2.10 -21.05
N PRO A 80 -1.44 -1.28 -21.23
CA PRO A 80 -1.44 -0.18 -22.19
C PRO A 80 -0.34 0.86 -21.87
N GLU A 81 0.05 1.65 -22.86
CA GLU A 81 1.06 2.71 -22.64
C GLU A 81 0.56 3.78 -21.67
N HIS A 82 -0.73 4.10 -21.77
CA HIS A 82 -1.39 5.06 -20.91
C HIS A 82 -2.22 4.36 -19.84
N PRO A 83 -2.36 4.96 -18.65
CA PRO A 83 -3.21 4.43 -17.59
C PRO A 83 -4.63 4.20 -18.10
N PRO A 84 -5.22 3.01 -17.91
CA PRO A 84 -6.58 2.74 -18.36
C PRO A 84 -7.57 3.65 -17.65
N ALA A 85 -8.50 4.22 -18.42
CA ALA A 85 -9.62 5.01 -17.92
C ALA A 85 -10.58 4.11 -17.16
N HIS A 86 -10.79 4.43 -15.89
CA HIS A 86 -11.86 3.86 -15.11
C HIS A 86 -12.40 4.87 -14.10
N ALA A 87 -13.43 5.59 -14.51
CA ALA A 87 -14.38 6.18 -13.58
C ALA A 87 -15.28 5.08 -13.01
N ARG A 88 -15.05 4.70 -11.75
CA ARG A 88 -16.13 4.09 -10.97
C ARG A 88 -17.25 5.14 -10.87
N LYS A 89 -18.43 4.87 -11.43
CA LYS A 89 -19.57 5.81 -11.47
C LYS A 89 -20.05 6.27 -10.09
N ASP A 90 -19.75 5.50 -9.06
CA ASP A 90 -20.10 5.69 -7.65
C ASP A 90 -18.92 6.22 -6.80
N THR A 91 -17.78 6.47 -7.44
CA THR A 91 -16.59 6.92 -6.72
C THR A 91 -16.66 8.42 -6.46
N PRO A 92 -16.48 8.87 -5.20
CA PRO A 92 -16.46 10.28 -4.89
C PRO A 92 -15.43 11.01 -5.75
N PRO A 93 -15.66 12.28 -6.14
CA PRO A 93 -14.76 13.01 -7.03
C PRO A 93 -13.33 13.18 -6.47
N TRP A 94 -13.15 13.00 -5.16
CA TRP A 94 -11.85 12.99 -4.47
C TRP A 94 -11.13 11.63 -4.48
N TYR A 95 -11.78 10.57 -4.96
CA TYR A 95 -11.27 9.20 -4.98
C TYR A 95 -11.06 8.76 -6.44
N LEU A 96 -9.91 8.15 -6.72
CA LEU A 96 -9.58 7.37 -7.92
C LEU A 96 -10.23 7.79 -9.25
N ARG A 97 -9.49 8.52 -10.09
CA ARG A 97 -9.73 8.58 -11.55
C ARG A 97 -8.54 7.98 -12.29
N TRP A 98 -8.46 6.64 -12.29
CA TRP A 98 -7.54 5.94 -13.20
C TRP A 98 -7.92 6.32 -14.63
N GLY A 99 -6.94 6.70 -15.47
CA GLY A 99 -7.08 7.21 -16.85
C GLY A 99 -8.03 8.39 -17.15
N ASP A 100 -8.92 8.78 -16.23
CA ASP A 100 -9.89 9.89 -16.38
C ASP A 100 -9.51 11.15 -15.57
N GLY A 101 -8.24 11.23 -15.14
CA GLY A 101 -7.66 12.30 -14.34
C GLY A 101 -6.55 13.06 -15.06
N ALA A 102 -6.03 14.10 -14.41
CA ALA A 102 -4.89 14.88 -14.89
C ALA A 102 -3.56 14.12 -14.69
N TRP A 103 -3.43 12.96 -15.35
CA TRP A 103 -2.17 12.21 -15.38
C TRP A 103 -1.08 13.09 -15.98
N GLN A 104 0.02 13.19 -15.25
CA GLN A 104 1.22 13.92 -15.68
C GLN A 104 2.25 12.88 -16.12
N ALA A 105 2.82 13.08 -17.31
CA ALA A 105 3.95 12.28 -17.75
C ALA A 105 5.16 12.55 -16.85
N THR A 106 5.96 11.53 -16.60
CA THR A 106 7.23 11.65 -15.88
C THR A 106 8.37 12.02 -16.85
N PRO A 107 9.48 12.63 -16.39
CA PRO A 107 9.86 12.88 -15.00
C PRO A 107 8.90 13.84 -14.30
N MET A 108 8.55 13.50 -13.06
CA MET A 108 7.72 14.37 -12.23
C MET A 108 8.50 15.67 -11.97
N ALA A 109 7.90 16.82 -12.25
CA ALA A 109 8.46 18.10 -11.84
C ALA A 109 8.68 18.10 -10.32
N ASP A 110 9.59 18.94 -9.82
CA ASP A 110 9.78 19.06 -8.38
C ASP A 110 8.42 19.33 -7.73
N PRO A 111 7.97 18.42 -6.84
CA PRO A 111 6.66 18.56 -6.25
C PRO A 111 6.59 19.86 -5.45
N PRO A 112 5.43 20.54 -5.41
CA PRO A 112 5.22 21.59 -4.43
C PRO A 112 5.45 21.02 -3.03
N ASP A 113 5.97 21.86 -2.12
CA ASP A 113 6.26 21.49 -0.72
C ASP A 113 5.10 20.65 -0.15
N GLY A 114 5.40 19.44 0.35
CA GLY A 114 4.43 18.48 0.90
C GLY A 114 4.02 17.31 -0.01
N THR A 115 4.24 17.34 -1.32
CA THR A 115 3.88 16.19 -2.19
C THR A 115 4.98 15.12 -2.28
N ARG A 116 6.26 15.52 -2.18
CA ARG A 116 7.37 14.58 -1.95
C ARG A 116 7.21 13.82 -0.62
N ASP A 117 6.37 14.32 0.27
CA ASP A 117 6.16 13.77 1.61
C ASP A 117 5.44 12.42 1.58
N ALA A 118 4.50 12.19 0.64
CA ALA A 118 3.83 10.90 0.58
C ALA A 118 4.74 9.76 0.11
N ILE A 119 5.47 9.96 -0.98
CA ILE A 119 6.42 8.94 -1.47
C ILE A 119 7.59 8.81 -0.48
N THR A 120 8.22 9.91 -0.09
CA THR A 120 9.41 9.90 0.78
C THR A 120 9.07 9.41 2.17
N GLY A 121 7.96 9.85 2.75
CA GLY A 121 7.48 9.42 4.07
C GLY A 121 7.06 7.95 4.09
N CYS A 122 6.55 7.42 2.97
CA CYS A 122 6.16 6.01 2.88
C CYS A 122 7.27 5.06 2.43
N MET A 123 8.34 5.57 1.81
CA MET A 123 9.44 4.77 1.29
C MET A 123 10.09 3.82 2.31
N PRO A 124 10.31 4.22 3.58
CA PRO A 124 10.89 3.33 4.59
C PRO A 124 10.04 2.10 4.93
N TYR A 125 8.77 2.06 4.52
CA TYR A 125 7.89 0.91 4.73
C TYR A 125 7.98 -0.13 3.62
N TRP A 126 8.72 0.16 2.54
CA TRP A 126 8.81 -0.71 1.37
C TRP A 126 10.13 -1.46 1.33
N SER A 127 10.14 -2.57 0.61
CA SER A 127 11.36 -3.23 0.18
C SER A 127 12.16 -2.32 -0.76
N ASP A 128 13.49 -2.48 -0.75
CA ASP A 128 14.40 -1.73 -1.62
C ASP A 128 14.03 -1.87 -3.11
N GLU A 129 13.57 -3.05 -3.53
CA GLU A 129 13.13 -3.30 -4.91
C GLU A 129 11.92 -2.43 -5.29
N VAL A 130 10.91 -2.38 -4.43
CA VAL A 130 9.71 -1.58 -4.67
C VAL A 130 10.04 -0.09 -4.62
N ALA A 131 10.85 0.35 -3.65
CA ALA A 131 11.31 1.73 -3.56
C ALA A 131 12.03 2.18 -4.84
N GLN A 132 12.98 1.37 -5.34
CA GLN A 132 13.70 1.66 -6.58
C GLN A 132 12.78 1.69 -7.81
N ARG A 133 11.78 0.81 -7.90
CA ARG A 133 10.82 0.83 -9.01
C ARG A 133 9.95 2.07 -9.01
N ILE A 134 9.47 2.51 -7.84
CA ILE A 134 8.70 3.74 -7.69
C ILE A 134 9.57 4.96 -8.00
N GLU A 135 10.79 5.01 -7.47
CA GLU A 135 11.74 6.09 -7.75
C GLU A 135 12.05 6.18 -9.25
N ALA A 136 12.33 5.06 -9.91
CA ALA A 136 12.53 5.01 -11.35
C ALA A 136 11.28 5.44 -12.13
N ALA A 137 10.09 5.03 -11.68
CA ALA A 137 8.83 5.42 -12.32
C ALA A 137 8.62 6.94 -12.26
N ILE A 138 8.93 7.61 -11.15
CA ILE A 138 8.72 9.06 -11.03
C ILE A 138 9.85 9.91 -11.62
N THR A 139 11.06 9.37 -11.76
CA THR A 139 12.24 10.11 -12.24
C THR A 139 12.57 9.89 -13.72
N ARG A 140 12.04 8.85 -14.36
CA ARG A 140 12.33 8.51 -15.77
C ARG A 140 11.12 8.74 -16.66
N GLU A 141 11.36 8.96 -17.94
CA GLU A 141 10.30 9.04 -18.97
C GLU A 141 9.53 7.71 -19.12
N GLY A 142 8.31 7.81 -19.65
CA GLY A 142 7.47 6.63 -19.97
C GLY A 142 6.56 6.16 -18.84
N SER A 143 6.45 6.94 -17.75
CA SER A 143 5.49 6.69 -16.68
C SER A 143 4.51 7.86 -16.54
N HIS A 144 3.49 7.64 -15.73
CA HIS A 144 2.45 8.62 -15.45
C HIS A 144 2.20 8.69 -13.95
N VAL A 145 1.96 9.90 -13.45
CA VAL A 145 1.64 10.15 -12.04
C VAL A 145 0.41 11.03 -11.90
N ILE A 146 -0.34 10.84 -10.82
CA ILE A 146 -1.33 11.81 -10.34
C ILE A 146 -0.97 12.16 -8.91
N ILE A 147 -0.99 13.46 -8.65
CA ILE A 147 -0.85 14.04 -7.32
C ILE A 147 -2.22 14.57 -6.89
N GLY A 148 -2.68 14.14 -5.72
CA GLY A 148 -3.88 14.67 -5.09
C GLY A 148 -3.72 16.15 -4.71
N PRO A 149 -4.83 16.88 -4.49
CA PRO A 149 -4.81 18.34 -4.34
C PRO A 149 -3.97 18.87 -3.16
N VAL A 150 -3.73 18.03 -2.15
CA VAL A 150 -2.92 18.37 -0.96
C VAL A 150 -1.62 17.57 -0.89
N GLY A 151 -1.23 16.86 -1.96
CA GLY A 151 0.02 16.08 -2.01
C GLY A 151 0.03 14.78 -1.19
N GLU A 152 -0.94 14.59 -0.28
CA GLU A 152 -1.05 13.41 0.59
C GLU A 152 -1.25 12.10 -0.16
N THR A 153 -1.85 12.13 -1.35
CA THR A 153 -2.14 10.93 -2.15
C THR A 153 -1.47 11.02 -3.50
N VAL A 154 -0.69 10.00 -3.85
CA VAL A 154 0.00 9.88 -5.12
C VAL A 154 -0.39 8.56 -5.80
N TYR A 155 -0.62 8.65 -7.10
CA TYR A 155 -0.78 7.49 -7.97
C TYR A 155 0.39 7.40 -8.93
N VAL A 156 0.89 6.19 -9.13
CA VAL A 156 1.98 5.91 -10.07
C VAL A 156 1.50 4.83 -11.03
N TYR A 157 1.80 5.02 -12.31
CA TYR A 157 1.58 4.04 -13.36
C TYR A 157 2.82 4.00 -14.25
N SER A 158 3.52 2.88 -14.29
CA SER A 158 4.70 2.72 -15.13
C SER A 158 4.71 1.36 -15.80
N LYS A 159 4.65 1.40 -17.14
CA LYS A 159 4.86 0.22 -17.96
C LYS A 159 6.32 -0.21 -18.00
N PRO A 160 7.31 0.68 -18.17
CA PRO A 160 8.72 0.27 -18.20
C PRO A 160 9.21 -0.36 -16.89
N GLN A 161 8.66 0.06 -15.74
CA GLN A 161 8.99 -0.53 -14.43
C GLN A 161 7.99 -1.62 -14.00
N ARG A 162 6.96 -1.92 -14.81
CA ARG A 162 5.86 -2.84 -14.51
C ARG A 162 5.32 -2.65 -13.10
N ILE A 163 4.94 -1.42 -12.77
CA ILE A 163 4.47 -1.03 -11.44
C ILE A 163 3.27 -0.08 -11.53
N ALA A 164 2.27 -0.32 -10.69
CA ALA A 164 1.20 0.63 -10.42
C ALA A 164 1.02 0.77 -8.92
N ALA A 165 0.82 2.00 -8.45
CA ALA A 165 0.71 2.28 -7.03
C ALA A 165 -0.36 3.32 -6.71
N ARG A 166 -0.98 3.15 -5.55
CA ARG A 166 -1.69 4.18 -4.80
C ARG A 166 -0.97 4.32 -3.46
N ILE A 167 -0.47 5.51 -3.18
CA ILE A 167 0.27 5.83 -1.96
C ILE A 167 -0.45 6.99 -1.28
N ARG A 168 -0.74 6.86 0.01
CA ARG A 168 -1.32 7.92 0.82
C ARG A 168 -0.57 8.05 2.14
N PHE A 169 -0.20 9.28 2.49
CA PHE A 169 0.42 9.65 3.75
C PHE A 169 -0.52 10.57 4.53
N GLY A 170 -0.64 10.37 5.85
CA GLY A 170 -1.49 11.19 6.72
C GLY A 170 -2.88 10.60 7.01
N ASP A 171 -2.99 9.28 7.13
CA ASP A 171 -4.21 8.58 7.60
C ASP A 171 -4.29 8.40 9.12
#